data_AF-A0A7Y6XGW6-F1
#
_entry.id   AF-A0A7Y6XGW6-F1
#
_cell.length_a   1.000
_cell.length_b   1.000
_cell.length_c   1.000
_cell.angle_alpha   90.00
_cell.angle_beta   90.00
_cell.angle_gamma   90.00
#
_symmetry.space_group_name_H-M   'P 1'
#
loop_
_entity.id
_entity.type
_entity.pdbx_description
1 polymer ?
#
loop_
_entity_poly.entity_id
_entity_poly.type
_entity_poly.pdbx_seq_one_letter_code
_entity_poly.pdbx_strand_id
1 'polypeptide(L)'
;MLPLVLLSLLAVPPVAAVEVEVFVPLCDNALIECGRAPAGAPRALDTNLYWGAMYGAERFLSRAPGFKVVSREAGPVDSAVLRVLVLERKAAKGERPVRLRLHAYAGDRIDTALEDFLRAAAGASRADLVVWAGHDRLMDRAPPQVESPSVATPRPVVVLACMSEQYFGPVLKTLGASPVALTRTLMAPEAYLLEAMATTVARHGPTEATAMRAALVEAYARYQRISHRSASSVFSTPGPPPSGVAPR
;
A
#
# COMPACT_ATOMS: atom_id res chain seq x y z
N MET A 1 -44.25 -39.69 20.85
CA MET A 1 -42.96 -39.70 20.15
C MET A 1 -42.72 -38.29 19.63
N LEU A 2 -41.77 -37.56 20.23
CA LEU A 2 -41.48 -36.15 19.91
C LEU A 2 -40.38 -36.13 18.83
N PRO A 3 -40.57 -35.47 17.67
CA PRO A 3 -39.53 -35.46 16.65
C PRO A 3 -38.44 -34.50 17.08
N LEU A 4 -37.23 -35.02 17.27
CA LEU A 4 -36.03 -34.24 17.51
C LEU A 4 -35.64 -33.58 16.18
N VAL A 5 -36.04 -32.32 15.98
CA VAL A 5 -35.60 -31.53 14.84
C VAL A 5 -34.15 -31.14 15.08
N LEU A 6 -33.23 -31.81 14.39
CA LEU A 6 -31.80 -31.53 14.41
C LEU A 6 -31.56 -30.24 13.61
N LEU A 7 -31.40 -29.11 14.31
CA LEU A 7 -31.05 -27.83 13.71
C LEU A 7 -29.55 -27.86 13.33
N SER A 8 -29.24 -28.28 12.10
CA SER A 8 -27.88 -28.19 11.56
C SER A 8 -27.49 -26.72 11.38
N LEU A 9 -26.68 -26.21 12.31
CA LEU A 9 -25.96 -24.94 12.16
C LEU A 9 -24.95 -25.09 11.03
N LEU A 10 -25.32 -24.64 9.83
CA LEU A 10 -24.38 -24.41 8.74
C LEU A 10 -23.39 -23.33 9.20
N ALA A 11 -22.18 -23.74 9.61
CA ALA A 11 -21.09 -22.83 9.90
C ALA A 11 -20.70 -22.14 8.59
N VAL A 12 -21.07 -20.86 8.43
CA VAL A 12 -20.61 -20.03 7.32
C VAL A 12 -19.09 -19.87 7.49
N PRO A 13 -18.27 -20.31 6.53
CA PRO A 13 -16.83 -20.15 6.64
C PRO A 13 -16.49 -18.66 6.76
N PRO A 14 -15.52 -18.29 7.61
CA PRO A 14 -15.14 -16.88 7.76
C PRO A 14 -14.68 -16.34 6.41
N VAL A 15 -15.21 -15.16 6.04
CA VAL A 15 -14.81 -14.48 4.81
C VAL A 15 -13.31 -14.17 4.90
N ALA A 16 -12.55 -14.68 3.93
CA ALA A 16 -11.11 -14.49 3.89
C ALA A 16 -10.74 -12.99 3.80
N ALA A 17 -9.74 -12.59 4.58
CA ALA A 17 -9.22 -11.24 4.54
C ALA A 17 -8.63 -10.92 3.16
N VAL A 18 -8.69 -9.65 2.78
CA VAL A 18 -7.86 -9.15 1.67
C VAL A 18 -6.45 -8.95 2.21
N GLU A 19 -5.47 -9.64 1.64
CA GLU A 19 -4.07 -9.50 2.05
C GLU A 19 -3.41 -8.36 1.26
N VAL A 20 -2.81 -7.40 1.97
CA VAL A 20 -2.13 -6.25 1.39
C VAL A 20 -0.67 -6.22 1.86
N GLU A 21 0.26 -6.19 0.92
CA GLU A 21 1.70 -6.08 1.21
C GLU A 21 2.18 -4.67 0.87
N VAL A 22 2.80 -4.00 1.84
CA VAL A 22 3.18 -2.59 1.73
C VAL A 22 4.68 -2.44 1.95
N PHE A 23 5.33 -1.78 1.00
CA PHE A 23 6.76 -1.50 0.97
C PHE A 23 6.96 -0.04 1.34
N VAL A 24 7.53 0.21 2.53
CA VAL A 24 7.75 1.55 3.07
C VAL A 24 9.25 1.77 3.24
N PRO A 25 9.96 2.31 2.24
CA PRO A 25 11.31 2.80 2.47
C PRO A 25 11.24 4.02 3.39
N LEU A 26 12.00 3.97 4.48
CA LEU A 26 12.15 5.10 5.39
C LEU A 26 12.74 6.30 4.64
N CYS A 27 12.32 7.51 5.03
CA CYS A 27 12.85 8.73 4.44
C CYS A 27 14.34 8.87 4.78
N ASP A 28 15.15 9.30 3.81
CA ASP A 28 16.59 9.53 3.98
C ASP A 28 16.96 10.92 3.46
N ASN A 29 17.48 11.77 4.35
CA ASN A 29 17.93 13.12 4.00
C ASN A 29 19.12 13.14 3.02
N ALA A 30 19.81 12.02 2.83
CA ALA A 30 20.82 11.89 1.78
C ALA A 30 20.21 11.74 0.37
N LEU A 31 18.91 11.41 0.28
CA LEU A 31 18.21 11.14 -0.99
C LEU A 31 17.12 12.19 -1.29
N ILE A 32 16.40 12.65 -0.27
CA ILE A 32 15.33 13.64 -0.40
C ILE A 32 15.22 14.47 0.88
N GLU A 33 14.80 15.74 0.76
CA GLU A 33 14.54 16.61 1.91
C GLU A 33 13.34 16.07 2.74
N CYS A 34 13.64 15.44 3.88
CA CYS A 34 12.65 14.91 4.82
C CYS A 34 12.31 15.91 5.94
N GLY A 35 12.82 17.13 5.87
CA GLY A 35 12.76 18.11 6.93
C GLY A 35 13.86 17.90 7.97
N ARG A 36 13.49 17.88 9.25
CA ARG A 36 14.48 17.84 10.34
C ARG A 36 15.27 16.53 10.34
N ALA A 37 16.53 16.58 10.79
CA ALA A 37 17.44 15.43 10.78
C ALA A 37 16.84 14.10 11.31
N PRO A 38 16.06 14.05 12.42
CA PRO A 38 15.47 12.80 12.88
C PRO A 38 14.40 12.20 11.95
N ALA A 39 13.73 13.03 11.15
CA ALA A 39 12.67 12.60 10.23
C ALA A 39 13.24 11.94 8.97
N GLY A 40 14.44 12.33 8.54
CA GLY A 40 15.19 11.72 7.44
C GLY A 40 16.36 10.85 7.88
N ALA A 41 16.37 10.36 9.11
CA ALA A 41 17.36 9.39 9.55
C ALA A 41 16.96 8.00 9.01
N PRO A 42 17.76 7.38 8.14
CA PRO A 42 17.33 6.25 7.29
C PRO A 42 16.98 4.98 8.08
N ARG A 43 17.43 4.87 9.33
CA ARG A 43 17.20 3.70 10.19
C ARG A 43 16.42 3.99 11.47
N ALA A 44 15.98 5.23 11.68
CA ALA A 44 15.34 5.64 12.92
C ALA A 44 13.83 5.39 12.88
N LEU A 45 13.40 4.16 13.14
CA LEU A 45 11.97 3.76 13.09
C LEU A 45 11.05 4.71 13.87
N ASP A 46 11.46 5.19 15.05
CA ASP A 46 10.56 5.94 15.96
C ASP A 46 10.31 7.39 15.53
N THR A 47 11.19 7.96 14.71
CA THR A 47 11.13 9.39 14.32
C THR A 47 10.99 9.60 12.83
N ASN A 48 11.26 8.58 12.00
CA ASN A 48 11.27 8.72 10.55
C ASN A 48 9.91 9.18 10.00
N LEU A 49 9.95 10.08 9.02
CA LEU A 49 8.79 10.71 8.38
C LEU A 49 7.76 9.70 7.90
N TYR A 50 8.21 8.61 7.27
CA TYR A 50 7.32 7.62 6.66
C TYR A 50 6.92 6.48 7.61
N TRP A 51 7.45 6.44 8.84
CA TRP A 51 7.20 5.32 9.77
C TRP A 51 6.75 5.74 11.17
N GLY A 52 7.61 6.41 11.94
CA GLY A 52 7.37 6.70 13.36
C GLY A 52 6.86 8.11 13.69
N ALA A 53 6.98 9.04 12.73
CA ALA A 53 6.44 10.39 12.82
C ALA A 53 4.89 10.40 12.88
N MET A 54 4.28 11.57 13.10
CA MET A 54 2.84 11.71 13.34
C MET A 54 1.96 11.00 12.29
N TYR A 55 2.29 11.15 11.00
CA TYR A 55 1.61 10.50 9.89
C TYR A 55 2.43 9.36 9.27
N GLY A 56 3.46 8.88 9.97
CA GLY A 56 4.22 7.71 9.58
C GLY A 56 3.41 6.42 9.73
N ALA A 57 3.73 5.41 8.92
CA ALA A 57 2.91 4.21 8.74
C ALA A 57 2.58 3.47 10.06
N GLU A 58 3.58 3.13 10.88
CA GLU A 58 3.33 2.44 12.15
C GLU A 58 2.59 3.34 13.14
N ARG A 59 3.07 4.57 13.33
CA ARG A 59 2.53 5.49 14.34
C ARG A 59 1.06 5.77 14.09
N PHE A 60 0.71 6.08 12.85
CA PHE A 60 -0.62 6.47 12.45
C PHE A 60 -1.58 5.26 12.45
N LEU A 61 -1.24 4.19 11.72
CA LEU A 61 -2.13 3.05 11.56
C LEU A 61 -2.34 2.27 12.88
N SER A 62 -1.35 2.22 13.77
CA SER A 62 -1.53 1.61 15.10
C SER A 62 -2.55 2.34 15.98
N ARG A 63 -2.91 3.58 15.62
CA ARG A 63 -3.88 4.43 16.32
C ARG A 63 -5.16 4.65 15.52
N ALA A 64 -5.19 4.22 14.25
CA ALA A 64 -6.32 4.40 13.36
C ALA A 64 -7.53 3.57 13.84
N PRO A 65 -8.75 4.14 13.90
CA PRO A 65 -9.94 3.41 14.30
C PRO A 65 -10.17 2.17 13.43
N GLY A 66 -10.46 1.03 14.09
CA GLY A 66 -10.74 -0.23 13.41
C GLY A 66 -9.51 -1.05 13.01
N PHE A 67 -8.29 -0.50 13.15
CA PHE A 67 -7.04 -1.23 12.99
C PHE A 67 -6.57 -1.81 14.32
N LYS A 68 -6.09 -3.05 14.27
CA LYS A 68 -5.46 -3.75 15.39
C LYS A 68 -4.10 -4.25 14.96
N VAL A 69 -3.07 -3.96 15.76
CA VAL A 69 -1.74 -4.52 15.53
C VAL A 69 -1.75 -5.99 15.94
N VAL A 70 -1.34 -6.87 15.03
CA VAL A 70 -1.23 -8.31 15.21
C VAL A 70 0.19 -8.70 15.62
N SER A 71 1.20 -8.22 14.89
CA SER A 71 2.61 -8.46 15.23
C SER A 71 3.50 -7.27 14.88
N ARG A 72 4.62 -7.18 15.60
CA ARG A 72 5.76 -6.29 15.34
C ARG A 72 7.02 -7.13 15.41
N GLU A 73 7.56 -7.47 14.25
CA GLU A 73 8.75 -8.31 14.14
C GLU A 73 9.93 -7.43 13.73
N ALA A 74 10.99 -7.43 14.55
CA ALA A 74 12.23 -6.78 14.16
C ALA A 74 12.88 -7.56 13.01
N GLY A 75 13.46 -6.85 12.06
CA GLY A 75 14.30 -7.45 11.05
C GLY A 75 15.58 -8.04 11.66
N PRO A 76 16.21 -9.04 11.01
CA PRO A 76 17.55 -9.47 11.37
C PRO A 76 18.55 -8.31 11.39
N VAL A 77 19.65 -8.49 12.12
CA VAL A 77 20.77 -7.54 12.08
C VAL A 77 21.23 -7.37 10.62
N ASP A 78 21.48 -6.12 10.21
CA ASP A 78 21.91 -5.72 8.86
C ASP A 78 20.92 -5.98 7.71
N SER A 79 19.71 -6.45 8.02
CA SER A 79 18.62 -6.58 7.06
C SER A 79 18.24 -5.24 6.44
N ALA A 80 17.86 -5.25 5.16
CA ALA A 80 17.25 -4.09 4.51
C ALA A 80 15.89 -3.75 5.12
N VAL A 81 15.13 -4.75 5.57
CA VAL A 81 13.89 -4.58 6.32
C VAL A 81 14.22 -4.49 7.81
N LEU A 82 13.91 -3.37 8.43
CA LEU A 82 14.15 -3.09 9.86
C LEU A 82 13.01 -3.61 10.75
N ARG A 83 11.78 -3.60 10.23
CA ARG A 83 10.59 -4.07 10.93
C ARG A 83 9.54 -4.57 9.94
N VAL A 84 8.87 -5.64 10.32
CA VAL A 84 7.60 -6.05 9.70
C VAL A 84 6.48 -5.81 10.70
N LEU A 85 5.50 -5.02 10.29
CA LEU A 85 4.29 -4.72 11.06
C LEU A 85 3.09 -5.39 10.39
N VAL A 86 2.38 -6.23 11.14
CA VAL A 86 1.12 -6.82 10.68
C VAL A 86 -0.03 -6.14 11.41
N LEU A 87 -0.95 -5.56 10.65
CA LEU A 87 -2.19 -4.94 11.13
C LEU A 87 -3.40 -5.65 10.52
N GLU A 88 -4.46 -5.79 11.30
CA GLU A 88 -5.77 -6.22 10.82
C GLU A 88 -6.78 -5.10 10.99
N ARG A 89 -7.48 -4.78 9.91
CA ARG A 89 -8.66 -3.95 9.91
C ARG A 89 -9.90 -4.84 9.96
N LYS A 90 -10.68 -4.72 11.02
CA LYS A 90 -11.93 -5.48 11.17
C LYS A 90 -12.96 -5.06 10.11
N ALA A 91 -13.72 -6.02 9.59
CA ALA A 91 -14.82 -5.76 8.68
C ALA A 91 -16.01 -5.11 9.40
N ALA A 92 -16.61 -4.07 8.82
CA ALA A 92 -17.96 -3.66 9.15
C ALA A 92 -18.98 -4.43 8.28
N LYS A 93 -20.29 -4.20 8.51
CA LYS A 93 -21.35 -4.83 7.72
C LYS A 93 -21.18 -4.51 6.23
N GLY A 94 -21.11 -5.56 5.41
CA GLY A 94 -20.93 -5.44 3.95
C GLY A 94 -19.48 -5.24 3.50
N GLU A 95 -18.51 -5.38 4.40
CA GLU A 95 -17.08 -5.30 4.08
C GLU A 95 -16.38 -6.64 4.32
N ARG A 96 -15.18 -6.77 3.74
CA ARG A 96 -14.22 -7.83 4.03
C ARG A 96 -13.19 -7.37 5.06
N PRO A 97 -12.63 -8.29 5.87
CA PRO A 97 -11.47 -7.97 6.69
C PRO A 97 -10.28 -7.66 5.78
N VAL A 98 -9.36 -6.81 6.24
CA VAL A 98 -8.14 -6.47 5.51
C VAL A 98 -6.94 -6.68 6.41
N ARG A 99 -5.95 -7.42 5.94
CA ARG A 99 -4.70 -7.67 6.65
C ARG A 99 -3.57 -6.97 5.91
N LEU A 100 -2.91 -6.04 6.59
CA LEU A 100 -1.79 -5.29 6.03
C LEU A 100 -0.49 -5.82 6.62
N ARG A 101 0.43 -6.20 5.76
CA ARG A 101 1.81 -6.54 6.10
C ARG A 101 2.72 -5.42 5.58
N LEU A 102 3.17 -4.56 6.49
CA LEU A 102 4.02 -3.42 6.18
C LEU A 102 5.48 -3.78 6.45
N HIS A 103 6.33 -3.53 5.47
CA HIS A 103 7.77 -3.71 5.53
C HIS A 103 8.43 -2.32 5.64
N ALA A 104 9.02 -2.03 6.80
CA ALA A 104 9.85 -0.85 7.01
C ALA A 104 11.25 -1.11 6.47
N TYR A 105 11.55 -0.65 5.27
CA TYR A 105 12.88 -0.73 4.71
C TYR A 105 13.73 0.43 5.21
N ALA A 106 14.99 0.15 5.54
CA ALA A 106 15.97 1.19 5.83
C ALA A 106 16.10 2.14 4.62
N GLY A 107 16.10 3.45 4.85
CA GLY A 107 16.15 4.47 3.80
C GLY A 107 17.42 4.40 2.96
N ASP A 108 18.54 4.05 3.60
CA ASP A 108 19.84 3.76 2.96
C ASP A 108 19.83 2.46 2.13
N ARG A 109 18.71 1.72 2.16
CA ARG A 109 18.47 0.46 1.44
C ARG A 109 17.22 0.54 0.56
N ILE A 110 16.79 1.74 0.15
CA ILE A 110 15.63 1.94 -0.72
C ILE A 110 15.73 1.20 -2.07
N ASP A 111 16.95 0.95 -2.57
CA ASP A 111 17.15 0.18 -3.79
C ASP A 111 16.72 -1.28 -3.63
N THR A 112 16.99 -1.89 -2.48
CA THR A 112 16.48 -3.23 -2.14
C THR A 112 14.96 -3.21 -2.01
N ALA A 113 14.40 -2.17 -1.38
CA ALA A 113 12.95 -2.01 -1.30
C ALA A 113 12.30 -1.97 -2.69
N LEU A 114 12.90 -1.22 -3.62
CA LEU A 114 12.43 -1.08 -5.00
C LEU A 114 12.45 -2.42 -5.73
N GLU A 115 13.56 -3.16 -5.65
CA GLU A 115 13.67 -4.49 -6.25
C GLU A 115 12.62 -5.47 -5.71
N ASP A 116 12.46 -5.52 -4.39
CA ASP A 116 11.50 -6.42 -3.74
C ASP A 116 10.05 -6.04 -4.09
N PHE A 117 9.73 -4.74 -4.13
CA PHE A 117 8.43 -4.24 -4.56
C PHE A 117 8.14 -4.61 -6.02
N LEU A 118 9.10 -4.43 -6.94
CA LEU A 118 8.91 -4.74 -8.35
C LEU A 118 8.78 -6.26 -8.58
N ARG A 119 9.53 -7.11 -7.86
CA ARG A 119 9.31 -8.56 -7.86
C ARG A 119 7.93 -8.93 -7.35
N ALA A 120 7.47 -8.29 -6.27
CA ALA A 120 6.13 -8.50 -5.72
C ALA A 120 5.04 -8.11 -6.74
N ALA A 121 5.18 -6.97 -7.40
CA ALA A 121 4.29 -6.49 -8.45
C ALA A 121 4.26 -7.43 -9.68
N ALA A 122 5.41 -8.01 -10.04
CA ALA A 122 5.54 -9.03 -11.09
C ALA A 122 4.95 -10.41 -10.70
N GLY A 123 4.40 -10.54 -9.48
CA GLY A 123 3.65 -11.70 -9.03
C GLY A 123 4.40 -12.64 -8.09
N ALA A 124 5.59 -12.26 -7.59
CA ALA A 124 6.27 -13.00 -6.53
C ALA A 124 5.52 -12.95 -5.18
N SER A 125 4.66 -11.93 -5.00
CA SER A 125 3.82 -11.81 -3.80
C SER A 125 2.56 -12.67 -3.90
N ARG A 126 2.14 -13.20 -2.75
CA ARG A 126 0.84 -13.87 -2.56
C ARG A 126 -0.28 -12.91 -2.14
N ALA A 127 0.04 -11.64 -1.88
CA ALA A 127 -0.94 -10.64 -1.49
C ALA A 127 -1.94 -10.37 -2.63
N ASP A 128 -3.14 -9.95 -2.25
CA ASP A 128 -4.18 -9.53 -3.19
C ASP A 128 -3.90 -8.13 -3.76
N LEU A 129 -3.12 -7.31 -3.04
CA LEU A 129 -2.71 -5.96 -3.42
C LEU A 129 -1.28 -5.67 -2.94
N VAL A 130 -0.47 -5.08 -3.82
CA VAL A 130 0.91 -4.66 -3.50
C VAL A 130 0.99 -3.13 -3.51
N VAL A 131 1.67 -2.55 -2.53
CA VAL A 131 1.67 -1.10 -2.30
C VAL A 131 3.08 -0.59 -2.08
N TRP A 132 3.45 0.49 -2.76
CA TRP A 132 4.62 1.30 -2.44
C TRP A 132 4.16 2.60 -1.76
N ALA A 133 4.79 2.98 -0.65
CA ALA A 133 4.52 4.24 0.04
C ALA A 133 5.81 4.88 0.55
N GLY A 134 6.26 5.94 -0.11
CA GLY A 134 7.49 6.64 0.24
C GLY A 134 8.04 7.45 -0.93
N HIS A 135 9.34 7.75 -0.87
CA HIS A 135 10.05 8.43 -1.96
C HIS A 135 9.95 7.64 -3.27
N ASP A 136 9.83 8.33 -4.41
CA ASP A 136 9.84 7.67 -5.72
C ASP A 136 11.29 7.42 -6.15
N ARG A 137 11.78 6.21 -5.88
CA ARG A 137 13.18 5.89 -6.18
C ARG A 137 13.49 5.89 -7.68
N LEU A 138 12.49 5.73 -8.54
CA LEU A 138 12.67 5.77 -9.99
C LEU A 138 12.85 7.20 -10.52
N MET A 139 12.64 8.23 -9.69
CA MET A 139 13.06 9.60 -9.99
C MET A 139 14.58 9.78 -9.94
N ASP A 140 15.29 8.95 -9.18
CA ASP A 140 16.71 9.13 -8.90
C ASP A 140 17.60 8.23 -9.76
N ARG A 141 17.04 7.13 -10.30
CA ARG A 141 17.79 6.09 -10.99
C ARG A 141 16.93 5.32 -11.99
N ALA A 142 17.61 4.66 -12.92
CA ALA A 142 16.99 3.69 -13.81
C ALA A 142 16.42 2.49 -13.02
N PRO A 143 15.33 1.87 -13.51
CA PRO A 143 14.74 0.69 -12.88
C PRO A 143 15.71 -0.49 -12.87
N PRO A 144 15.74 -1.29 -11.79
CA PRO A 144 16.51 -2.53 -11.77
C PRO A 144 15.91 -3.54 -12.76
N GLN A 145 16.73 -4.47 -13.22
CA GLN A 145 16.24 -5.62 -13.98
C GLN A 145 15.54 -6.58 -13.03
N VAL A 146 14.28 -6.90 -13.33
CA VAL A 146 13.46 -7.81 -12.55
C VAL A 146 12.94 -8.89 -13.47
N GLU A 147 13.24 -10.14 -13.15
CA GLU A 147 12.69 -11.29 -13.86
C GLU A 147 11.22 -11.47 -13.45
N SER A 148 10.31 -11.45 -14.42
CA SER A 148 8.94 -11.90 -14.20
C SER A 148 8.92 -13.42 -14.16
N PRO A 149 8.43 -14.07 -13.10
CA PRO A 149 8.29 -15.52 -13.10
C PRO A 149 7.33 -15.92 -14.22
N SER A 150 7.72 -16.89 -15.05
CA SER A 150 6.99 -17.28 -16.27
C SER A 150 5.55 -17.78 -16.03
N VAL A 151 5.17 -18.04 -14.78
CA VAL A 151 3.86 -18.57 -14.35
C VAL A 151 3.16 -17.65 -13.34
N ALA A 152 3.74 -16.50 -12.98
CA ALA A 152 3.15 -15.63 -11.97
C ALA A 152 2.02 -14.76 -12.55
N THR A 153 0.95 -14.60 -11.78
CA THR A 153 -0.11 -13.63 -12.09
C THR A 153 0.30 -12.27 -11.51
N PRO A 154 0.50 -11.23 -12.35
CA PRO A 154 0.82 -9.90 -11.87
C PRO A 154 -0.27 -9.37 -10.92
N ARG A 155 0.14 -8.57 -9.94
CA ARG A 155 -0.76 -8.07 -8.89
C ARG A 155 -1.34 -6.70 -9.24
N PRO A 156 -2.53 -6.35 -8.73
CA PRO A 156 -2.93 -4.95 -8.68
C PRO A 156 -1.94 -4.18 -7.79
N VAL A 157 -1.65 -2.94 -8.17
CA VAL A 157 -0.61 -2.13 -7.53
C VAL A 157 -1.12 -0.73 -7.19
N VAL A 158 -0.79 -0.25 -5.99
CA VAL A 158 -0.92 1.17 -5.63
C VAL A 158 0.47 1.75 -5.37
N VAL A 159 0.78 2.91 -5.96
CA VAL A 159 2.05 3.61 -5.69
C VAL A 159 1.77 5.02 -5.18
N LEU A 160 2.01 5.20 -3.89
CA LEU A 160 1.95 6.48 -3.19
C LEU A 160 3.38 7.04 -3.13
N ALA A 161 3.74 7.81 -4.15
CA ALA A 161 5.04 8.48 -4.24
C ALA A 161 4.89 9.74 -5.09
N CYS A 162 5.94 10.54 -5.26
CA CYS A 162 5.91 11.70 -6.16
C CYS A 162 5.90 11.26 -7.63
N MET A 163 4.96 11.76 -8.44
CA MET A 163 4.94 11.54 -9.90
C MET A 163 4.98 10.06 -10.35
N SER A 164 4.40 9.15 -9.56
CA SER A 164 4.54 7.71 -9.80
C SER A 164 3.90 7.23 -11.10
N GLU A 165 2.94 7.95 -11.67
CA GLU A 165 2.40 7.69 -13.00
C GLU A 165 3.49 7.79 -14.08
N GLN A 166 4.37 8.79 -13.96
CA GLN A 166 5.45 9.02 -14.91
C GLN A 166 6.59 8.01 -14.76
N TYR A 167 6.97 7.69 -13.52
CA TYR A 167 8.18 6.88 -13.25
C TYR A 167 7.87 5.40 -13.06
N PHE A 168 6.95 5.04 -12.17
CA PHE A 168 6.55 3.64 -11.97
C PHE A 168 5.65 3.11 -13.09
N GLY A 169 4.78 3.94 -13.67
CA GLY A 169 3.80 3.51 -14.68
C GLY A 169 4.38 2.67 -15.83
N PRO A 170 5.41 3.14 -16.55
CA PRO A 170 6.05 2.38 -17.63
C PRO A 170 6.68 1.05 -17.17
N VAL A 171 7.29 1.04 -15.98
CA VAL A 171 7.92 -0.15 -15.41
C VAL A 171 6.86 -1.20 -15.05
N LEU A 172 5.80 -0.78 -14.34
CA LEU A 172 4.67 -1.66 -13.97
C LEU A 172 3.99 -2.24 -15.21
N LYS A 173 3.82 -1.44 -16.27
CA LYS A 173 3.28 -1.92 -17.55
C LYS A 173 4.15 -3.00 -18.17
N THR A 174 5.47 -2.85 -18.13
CA THR A 174 6.43 -3.83 -18.66
C THR A 174 6.37 -5.15 -17.87
N LEU A 175 6.13 -5.07 -16.57
CA LEU A 175 5.95 -6.23 -15.69
C LEU A 175 4.57 -6.89 -15.82
N GLY A 176 3.64 -6.31 -16.60
CA GLY A 176 2.25 -6.76 -16.70
C GLY A 176 1.41 -6.49 -15.44
N ALA A 177 1.94 -5.75 -14.47
CA ALA A 177 1.22 -5.34 -13.27
C ALA A 177 0.06 -4.40 -13.63
N SER A 178 -0.99 -4.40 -12.79
CA SER A 178 -2.20 -3.58 -13.01
C SER A 178 -2.24 -2.40 -12.03
N PRO A 179 -1.81 -1.18 -12.40
CA PRO A 179 -1.87 -0.05 -11.49
C PRO A 179 -3.33 0.33 -11.21
N VAL A 180 -3.69 0.37 -9.92
CA VAL A 180 -5.01 0.76 -9.42
C VAL A 180 -5.02 2.24 -9.02
N ALA A 181 -3.91 2.74 -8.46
CA ALA A 181 -3.73 4.15 -8.18
C ALA A 181 -2.25 4.56 -8.30
N LEU A 182 -1.99 5.65 -9.01
CA LEU A 182 -0.70 6.31 -9.14
C LEU A 182 -0.89 7.81 -8.88
N THR A 183 0.20 8.57 -8.86
CA THR A 183 0.22 10.01 -8.63
C THR A 183 0.83 10.76 -9.82
N ARG A 184 0.40 12.00 -10.03
CA ARG A 184 0.77 12.85 -11.17
C ARG A 184 1.66 14.02 -10.79
N THR A 185 1.75 14.33 -9.50
CA THR A 185 2.48 15.49 -8.98
C THR A 185 3.37 15.08 -7.82
N LEU A 186 4.18 16.02 -7.35
CA LEU A 186 4.79 15.93 -6.02
C LEU A 186 3.67 15.84 -4.97
N MET A 187 3.86 14.99 -3.96
CA MET A 187 2.86 14.74 -2.93
C MET A 187 3.50 14.13 -1.67
N ALA A 188 2.79 14.20 -0.54
CA ALA A 188 3.21 13.56 0.70
C ALA A 188 2.67 12.12 0.79
N PRO A 189 3.51 11.06 0.74
CA PRO A 189 3.09 9.66 0.73
C PRO A 189 2.84 9.12 2.15
N GLU A 190 1.92 9.76 2.88
CA GLU A 190 1.71 9.52 4.31
C GLU A 190 0.61 8.47 4.60
N ALA A 191 0.60 7.97 5.84
CA ALA A 191 -0.18 6.79 6.23
C ALA A 191 -1.71 6.95 6.20
N TYR A 192 -2.25 8.17 6.19
CA TYR A 192 -3.68 8.38 6.02
C TYR A 192 -4.19 7.91 4.65
N LEU A 193 -3.31 7.82 3.65
CA LEU A 193 -3.62 7.23 2.35
C LEU A 193 -3.69 5.71 2.43
N LEU A 194 -2.85 5.06 3.25
CA LEU A 194 -2.92 3.63 3.52
C LEU A 194 -4.22 3.28 4.26
N GLU A 195 -4.66 4.12 5.20
CA GLU A 195 -5.96 3.96 5.87
C GLU A 195 -7.14 4.08 4.89
N ALA A 196 -7.13 5.10 4.04
CA ALA A 196 -8.16 5.31 3.03
C ALA A 196 -8.21 4.16 2.01
N MET A 197 -7.03 3.70 1.56
CA MET A 197 -6.88 2.54 0.70
C MET A 197 -7.46 1.29 1.36
N ALA A 198 -7.03 0.94 2.58
CA ALA A 198 -7.51 -0.27 3.26
C ALA A 198 -9.03 -0.24 3.52
N THR A 199 -9.60 0.93 3.82
CA THR A 199 -11.04 1.11 3.95
C THR A 199 -11.77 0.89 2.63
N THR A 200 -11.19 1.35 1.53
CA THR A 200 -11.75 1.15 0.19
C THR A 200 -11.67 -0.31 -0.25
N VAL A 201 -10.52 -0.95 -0.04
CA VAL A 201 -10.29 -2.38 -0.31
C VAL A 201 -11.27 -3.25 0.47
N ALA A 202 -11.54 -2.92 1.73
CA ALA A 202 -12.50 -3.66 2.54
C ALA A 202 -13.91 -3.65 1.94
N ARG A 203 -14.32 -2.55 1.31
CA ARG A 203 -15.69 -2.36 0.80
C ARG A 203 -15.85 -2.80 -0.66
N HIS A 204 -14.84 -2.53 -1.48
CA HIS A 204 -14.92 -2.63 -2.94
C HIS A 204 -13.97 -3.69 -3.52
N GLY A 205 -13.05 -4.22 -2.72
CA GLY A 205 -11.98 -5.09 -3.18
C GLY A 205 -10.77 -4.30 -3.72
N PRO A 206 -9.68 -5.01 -4.09
CA PRO A 206 -8.40 -4.38 -4.41
C PRO A 206 -8.32 -3.76 -5.81
N THR A 207 -9.29 -4.02 -6.70
CA THR A 207 -9.23 -3.64 -8.13
C THR A 207 -10.12 -2.47 -8.53
N GLU A 208 -10.95 -1.95 -7.62
CA GLU A 208 -11.90 -0.86 -7.91
C GLU A 208 -11.19 0.51 -7.95
N ALA A 209 -10.50 0.79 -9.05
CA ALA A 209 -9.65 1.97 -9.23
C ALA A 209 -10.39 3.30 -9.08
N THR A 210 -11.64 3.40 -9.54
CA THR A 210 -12.46 4.62 -9.38
C THR A 210 -12.77 4.91 -7.92
N ALA A 211 -13.19 3.90 -7.16
CA ALA A 211 -13.44 4.04 -5.73
C ALA A 211 -12.15 4.34 -4.96
N MET A 212 -11.05 3.63 -5.31
CA MET A 212 -9.72 3.85 -4.74
C MET A 212 -9.29 5.30 -4.91
N ARG A 213 -9.35 5.82 -6.14
CA ARG A 213 -8.98 7.21 -6.43
C ARG A 213 -9.83 8.20 -5.63
N ALA A 214 -11.15 8.02 -5.60
CA ALA A 214 -12.04 8.92 -4.88
C ALA A 214 -11.68 9.00 -3.38
N ALA A 215 -11.42 7.85 -2.75
CA ALA A 215 -11.04 7.78 -1.34
C ALA A 215 -9.66 8.42 -1.07
N LEU A 216 -8.67 8.19 -1.94
CA LEU A 216 -7.35 8.79 -1.81
C LEU A 216 -7.41 10.32 -1.97
N VAL A 217 -8.19 10.81 -2.93
CA VAL A 217 -8.41 12.26 -3.14
C VAL A 217 -9.04 12.89 -1.90
N GLU A 218 -10.10 12.29 -1.37
CA GLU A 218 -10.80 12.81 -0.18
C GLU A 218 -9.88 12.85 1.04
N ALA A 219 -9.15 11.75 1.30
CA ALA A 219 -8.20 11.69 2.40
C ALA A 219 -7.09 12.73 2.24
N TYR A 220 -6.52 12.85 1.03
CA TYR A 220 -5.45 13.81 0.77
C TYR A 220 -5.92 15.26 0.92
N ALA A 221 -7.10 15.61 0.37
CA ALA A 221 -7.69 16.94 0.53
C ALA A 221 -7.84 17.32 2.00
N ARG A 222 -8.37 16.41 2.81
CA ARG A 222 -8.58 16.59 4.26
C ARG A 222 -7.28 16.81 5.01
N TYR A 223 -6.29 15.93 4.84
CA TYR A 223 -5.05 15.98 5.62
C TYR A 223 -4.10 17.08 5.17
N GLN A 224 -4.01 17.35 3.87
CA GLN A 224 -3.19 18.43 3.32
C GLN A 224 -3.89 19.80 3.39
N ARG A 225 -5.18 19.83 3.77
CA ARG A 225 -5.99 21.05 3.91
C ARG A 225 -6.05 21.85 2.60
N ILE A 226 -6.19 21.14 1.49
CA ILE A 226 -6.32 21.71 0.14
C ILE A 226 -7.70 21.45 -0.43
N SER A 227 -8.05 22.17 -1.50
CA SER A 227 -9.33 21.93 -2.19
C SER A 227 -9.40 20.51 -2.76
N HIS A 228 -10.60 19.93 -2.81
CA HIS A 228 -10.83 18.63 -3.46
C HIS A 228 -10.34 18.64 -4.93
N ARG A 229 -10.47 19.78 -5.64
CA ARG A 229 -9.95 19.94 -7.00
C ARG A 229 -8.43 19.81 -7.05
N SER A 230 -7.71 20.47 -6.13
CA SER A 230 -6.25 20.39 -6.03
C SER A 230 -5.77 18.99 -5.65
N ALA A 231 -6.46 18.32 -4.72
CA ALA A 231 -6.17 16.92 -4.40
C ALA A 231 -6.46 16.00 -5.59
N SER A 232 -7.52 16.27 -6.35
CA SER A 232 -7.87 15.49 -7.55
C SER A 232 -6.76 15.51 -8.61
N SER A 233 -6.02 16.61 -8.77
CA SER A 233 -4.91 16.66 -9.73
C SER A 233 -3.69 15.85 -9.30
N VAL A 234 -3.59 15.45 -8.03
CA VAL A 234 -2.48 14.64 -7.50
C VAL A 234 -2.58 13.19 -7.97
N PHE A 235 -3.77 12.64 -8.14
CA PHE A 235 -3.97 11.22 -8.42
C PHE A 235 -4.33 10.98 -9.88
N SER A 236 -3.70 9.94 -10.48
CA SER A 236 -3.99 9.51 -11.85
C SER A 236 -5.46 9.18 -12.04
N THR A 237 -5.99 9.42 -13.23
CA THR A 237 -7.32 8.94 -13.60
C THR A 237 -7.24 7.45 -13.94
N PRO A 238 -8.19 6.62 -13.49
CA PRO A 238 -8.22 5.22 -13.91
C PRO A 238 -8.29 5.15 -15.43
N GLY A 239 -7.49 4.27 -16.04
CA GLY A 239 -7.63 3.97 -17.46
C GLY A 239 -8.98 3.31 -17.76
N PRO A 240 -9.43 3.28 -19.03
CA PRO A 240 -10.55 2.44 -19.40
C PRO A 240 -10.26 0.98 -18.99
N PRO A 241 -11.28 0.21 -18.57
CA PRO A 241 -11.09 -1.19 -18.24
C PRO A 241 -10.47 -1.93 -19.44
N PRO A 242 -9.64 -2.96 -19.20
CA PRO A 242 -9.09 -3.76 -20.29
C PRO A 242 -10.22 -4.30 -21.16
N SER A 243 -10.09 -4.14 -22.48
CA SER A 243 -11.07 -4.63 -23.44
C SER A 243 -11.27 -6.14 -23.26
N GLY A 244 -12.42 -6.55 -22.73
CA GLY A 244 -12.78 -7.95 -22.51
C GLY A 244 -13.39 -8.27 -21.14
N VAL A 245 -13.37 -7.34 -20.18
CA VAL A 245 -14.10 -7.52 -18.91
C VAL A 245 -15.47 -6.85 -19.04
N ALA A 246 -16.51 -7.65 -19.31
CA ALA A 246 -17.89 -7.18 -19.25
C ALA A 246 -18.21 -6.70 -17.83
N PRO A 247 -18.96 -5.60 -17.66
CA PRO A 247 -19.43 -5.17 -16.35
C PRO A 247 -20.29 -6.29 -15.73
N ARG A 248 -20.00 -6.63 -14.48
CA ARG A 248 -20.84 -7.51 -13.66
C ARG A 248 -22.04 -6.74 -13.11
#